data_AF-A0A0P7ZTR6-F1
#
_entry.id   AF-A0A0P7ZTR6-F1
#
_cell.length_a   1.000
_cell.length_b   1.000
_cell.length_c   1.000
_cell.angle_alpha   90.00
_cell.angle_beta   90.00
_cell.angle_gamma   90.00
#
_symmetry.space_group_name_H-M   'P 1'
#
loop_
_entity.id
_entity.type
_entity.pdbx_description
1 polymer ?
#
loop_
_entity_poly.entity_id
_entity_poly.type
_entity_poly.pdbx_seq_one_letter_code
_entity_poly.pdbx_strand_id
1 'polypeptide(L)'
;MTSKHPKSLDLKPLAPYEDRLLNALAFFRTQRDNSTQARHCLSMYLRQSEARIMSEVGFYAQEIGLTARELLELIYQDPNQAQSLIQDKLGIDIFTVFPDES
;
A
#
# COMPACT_ATOMS: atom_id res chain seq x y z
N MET A 1 21.34 6.19 -13.63
CA MET A 1 20.15 5.33 -13.49
C MET A 1 19.74 5.35 -12.03
N THR A 2 18.91 6.30 -11.63
CA THR A 2 18.42 6.41 -10.26
C THR A 2 17.43 5.27 -10.03
N SER A 3 17.79 4.36 -9.15
CA SER A 3 16.90 3.29 -8.71
C SER A 3 15.60 3.93 -8.16
N LYS A 4 14.49 3.77 -8.91
CA LYS A 4 13.13 4.16 -8.48
C LYS A 4 12.57 3.11 -7.52
N HIS A 5 13.28 2.81 -6.43
CA HIS A 5 12.67 2.04 -5.36
C HIS A 5 11.76 2.95 -4.55
N PRO A 6 10.54 2.50 -4.18
CA PRO A 6 9.68 3.27 -3.31
C PRO A 6 10.40 3.55 -1.99
N LYS A 7 10.19 4.75 -1.46
CA LYS A 7 10.78 5.18 -0.19
C LYS A 7 10.43 4.17 0.89
N SER A 8 11.38 3.91 1.80
CA SER A 8 11.11 3.11 3.00
C SER A 8 9.88 3.69 3.71
N LEU A 9 8.98 2.82 4.14
CA LEU A 9 7.81 3.22 4.92
C LEU A 9 8.29 3.77 6.26
N ASP A 10 8.13 5.07 6.46
CA ASP A 10 8.25 5.72 7.76
C ASP A 10 6.83 5.91 8.31
N LEU A 11 6.46 5.06 9.27
CA LEU A 11 5.10 5.05 9.81
C LEU A 11 5.03 6.05 10.96
N LYS A 12 4.06 6.97 10.92
CA LYS A 12 3.68 7.75 12.10
C LYS A 12 3.35 6.77 13.26
N PRO A 13 3.57 7.20 14.52
CA PRO A 13 3.19 6.38 15.67
C PRO A 13 1.73 5.93 15.59
N LEU A 14 1.47 4.68 15.97
CA LEU A 14 0.11 4.15 16.07
C LEU A 14 -0.68 4.95 17.10
N ALA A 15 -2.01 4.97 16.94
CA ALA A 15 -2.88 5.50 17.97
C ALA A 15 -2.67 4.72 19.30
N PRO A 16 -2.89 5.35 20.47
CA PRO A 16 -2.45 4.79 21.75
C PRO A 16 -3.01 3.42 22.08
N TYR A 17 -4.20 3.08 21.57
CA TYR A 17 -4.82 1.79 21.83
C TYR A 17 -4.16 0.68 21.01
N GLU A 18 -3.98 0.92 19.71
CA GLU A 18 -3.32 0.02 18.77
C GLU A 18 -1.86 -0.22 19.15
N ASP A 19 -1.16 0.82 19.62
CA ASP A 19 0.21 0.70 20.14
C ASP A 19 0.26 -0.24 21.36
N ARG A 20 -0.68 -0.11 22.30
CA ARG A 20 -0.78 -1.02 23.45
C ARG A 20 -1.08 -2.45 23.03
N LEU A 21 -1.97 -2.66 22.05
CA LEU A 21 -2.28 -3.98 21.53
C LEU A 21 -1.07 -4.61 20.84
N LEU A 22 -0.30 -3.84 20.06
CA LEU A 22 0.92 -4.30 19.43
C LEU A 22 1.96 -4.74 20.48
N ASN A 23 2.17 -3.92 21.51
CA ASN A 23 3.08 -4.25 22.62
C ASN A 23 2.62 -5.52 23.37
N ALA A 24 1.32 -5.66 23.66
CA ALA A 24 0.77 -6.87 24.27
C ALA A 24 0.97 -8.10 23.38
N LEU A 25 0.74 -7.97 22.08
CA LEU A 25 0.93 -9.05 21.11
C LEU A 25 2.39 -9.49 21.03
N ALA A 26 3.34 -8.54 20.99
CA ALA A 26 4.77 -8.81 20.99
C ALA A 26 5.21 -9.53 22.27
N PHE A 27 4.71 -9.07 23.43
CA PHE A 27 4.95 -9.68 24.73
C PHE A 27 4.52 -11.15 24.77
N PHE A 28 3.27 -11.46 24.39
CA PHE A 28 2.73 -12.81 24.51
C PHE A 28 3.23 -13.78 23.45
N ARG A 29 3.38 -13.34 22.19
CA ARG A 29 3.51 -14.30 21.09
C ARG A 29 4.92 -14.70 20.73
N THR A 30 5.97 -13.95 21.12
CA THR A 30 7.31 -14.35 20.64
C THR A 30 8.55 -13.71 21.29
N GLN A 31 8.45 -12.87 22.32
CA GLN A 31 9.59 -12.01 22.77
C GLN A 31 10.28 -11.28 21.60
N ARG A 32 9.54 -11.01 20.52
CA ARG A 32 10.06 -10.35 19.33
C ARG A 32 10.00 -8.85 19.53
N ASP A 33 10.94 -8.15 18.92
CA ASP A 33 10.90 -6.70 18.82
C ASP A 33 9.59 -6.23 18.16
N ASN A 34 9.04 -5.14 18.69
CA ASN A 34 7.75 -4.57 18.27
C ASN A 34 7.72 -4.27 16.77
N SER A 35 8.84 -3.81 16.19
CA SER A 35 8.94 -3.52 14.76
C SER A 35 8.71 -4.76 13.90
N THR A 36 9.22 -5.92 14.33
CA THR A 36 9.05 -7.19 13.62
C THR A 36 7.59 -7.64 13.69
N GLN A 37 6.96 -7.48 14.86
CA GLN A 37 5.55 -7.82 15.02
C GLN A 37 4.64 -6.89 14.20
N ALA A 38 4.94 -5.59 14.14
CA ALA A 38 4.21 -4.63 13.32
C ALA A 38 4.27 -5.01 11.83
N ARG A 39 5.47 -5.34 11.33
CA ARG A 39 5.67 -5.81 9.95
C ARG A 39 4.86 -7.06 9.65
N HIS A 40 4.81 -8.02 10.58
CA HIS A 40 4.00 -9.22 10.42
C HIS A 40 2.50 -8.91 10.38
N CYS A 41 2.02 -8.01 11.24
CA CYS A 41 0.62 -7.58 11.25
C CYS A 41 0.24 -6.92 9.92
N LEU A 42 1.07 -5.99 9.42
CA LEU A 42 0.87 -5.36 8.12
C LEU A 42 0.88 -6.39 6.98
N SER A 43 1.84 -7.31 6.97
CA SER A 43 1.93 -8.35 5.94
C SER A 43 0.70 -9.26 5.94
N MET A 44 0.17 -9.59 7.12
CA MET A 44 -1.04 -10.39 7.24
C MET A 44 -2.27 -9.63 6.72
N TYR A 45 -2.41 -8.36 7.10
CA TYR A 45 -3.52 -7.52 6.66
C TYR A 45 -3.52 -7.33 5.13
N LEU A 46 -2.35 -7.09 4.53
CA LEU A 46 -2.21 -6.96 3.08
C LEU A 46 -2.64 -8.24 2.34
N ARG A 47 -2.26 -9.43 2.85
CA ARG A 47 -2.70 -10.72 2.27
C ARG A 47 -4.21 -10.93 2.40
N GLN A 48 -4.78 -10.57 3.54
CA GLN A 48 -6.23 -10.67 3.75
C GLN A 48 -7.01 -9.72 2.84
N SER A 49 -6.42 -8.56 2.52
CA SER A 49 -7.02 -7.54 1.68
C SER A 49 -6.70 -7.69 0.18
N GLU A 50 -5.89 -8.68 -0.19
CA GLU A 50 -5.30 -8.82 -1.53
C GLU A 50 -6.36 -8.84 -2.63
N ALA A 51 -7.42 -9.64 -2.48
CA ALA A 51 -8.50 -9.73 -3.47
C ALA A 51 -9.18 -8.38 -3.74
N ARG A 52 -9.40 -7.56 -2.70
CA ARG A 52 -9.98 -6.22 -2.85
C ARG A 52 -9.01 -5.29 -3.59
N ILE A 53 -7.75 -5.26 -3.16
CA ILE A 53 -6.70 -4.42 -3.75
C ILE A 53 -6.55 -4.76 -5.24
N MET A 54 -6.42 -6.05 -5.56
CA MET A 54 -6.21 -6.51 -6.94
C MET A 54 -7.45 -6.33 -7.82
N SER A 55 -8.66 -6.30 -7.25
CA SER A 55 -9.87 -5.96 -8.00
C SER A 55 -9.85 -4.51 -8.50
N GLU A 56 -9.44 -3.57 -7.64
CA GLU A 56 -9.33 -2.15 -8.02
C GLU A 56 -8.20 -1.94 -9.04
N VAL A 57 -7.04 -2.56 -8.80
CA VAL A 57 -5.93 -2.56 -9.77
C VAL A 57 -6.37 -3.15 -11.11
N GLY A 58 -7.09 -4.27 -11.10
CA GLY A 58 -7.57 -4.93 -12.31
C GLY A 58 -8.52 -4.05 -13.13
N PHE A 59 -9.43 -3.34 -12.46
CA PHE A 59 -10.34 -2.39 -13.11
C PHE A 59 -9.56 -1.29 -13.86
N TYR A 60 -8.67 -0.58 -13.17
CA TYR A 60 -7.93 0.52 -13.81
C TYR A 60 -6.96 0.02 -14.87
N ALA A 61 -6.33 -1.15 -14.66
CA ALA A 61 -5.43 -1.75 -15.65
C ALA A 61 -6.15 -2.01 -16.96
N GLN A 62 -7.37 -2.56 -16.90
CA GLN A 62 -8.18 -2.82 -18.10
C GLN A 62 -8.48 -1.53 -18.87
N GLU A 63 -8.81 -0.44 -18.18
CA GLU A 63 -9.13 0.84 -18.82
C GLU A 63 -7.95 1.43 -19.59
N ILE A 64 -6.74 1.31 -19.04
CA ILE A 64 -5.50 1.84 -19.66
C ILE A 64 -4.78 0.80 -20.55
N GLY A 65 -5.37 -0.38 -20.76
CA GLY A 65 -4.82 -1.41 -21.65
C GLY A 65 -3.62 -2.17 -21.08
N LEU A 66 -3.48 -2.24 -19.76
CA LEU A 66 -2.47 -3.03 -19.05
C LEU A 66 -3.09 -4.27 -18.38
N THR A 67 -2.26 -5.25 -18.04
CA THR A 67 -2.63 -6.30 -17.08
C THR A 67 -2.60 -5.76 -15.65
N ALA A 68 -3.36 -6.39 -14.76
CA ALA A 68 -3.35 -6.01 -13.33
C ALA A 68 -1.95 -6.08 -12.72
N ARG A 69 -1.13 -7.04 -13.16
CA ARG A 69 0.25 -7.19 -12.71
C ARG A 69 1.14 -6.05 -13.19
N GLU A 70 1.04 -5.65 -14.46
CA GLU A 70 1.82 -4.54 -15.01
C GLU A 70 1.47 -3.22 -14.31
N LEU A 71 0.18 -2.96 -14.06
CA LEU A 71 -0.21 -1.77 -13.31
C LEU A 71 0.27 -1.82 -11.86
N LEU A 72 0.17 -2.98 -11.19
CA LEU A 72 0.71 -3.14 -9.83
C LEU A 72 2.21 -2.82 -9.77
N GLU A 73 2.99 -3.34 -10.73
CA GLU A 73 4.42 -3.08 -10.83
C GLU A 73 4.71 -1.61 -11.16
N LEU A 74 3.91 -0.98 -12.03
CA LEU A 74 4.04 0.43 -12.36
C LEU A 74 3.77 1.32 -11.15
N ILE A 75 2.72 1.04 -10.36
CA ILE A 75 2.42 1.78 -9.12
C ILE A 75 3.59 1.69 -8.14
N TYR A 76 4.22 0.51 -8.04
CA TYR A 76 5.38 0.31 -7.16
C TYR A 76 6.62 1.09 -7.61
N GLN A 77 6.84 1.24 -8.93
CA GLN A 77 8.03 1.88 -9.49
C GLN A 77 7.86 3.38 -9.74
N ASP A 78 6.70 3.81 -10.24
CA ASP A 78 6.40 5.19 -10.60
C ASP A 78 4.89 5.48 -10.47
N PRO A 79 4.40 5.81 -9.25
CA PRO A 79 2.99 6.08 -9.03
C PRO A 79 2.49 7.33 -9.77
N ASN A 80 3.35 8.31 -10.05
CA ASN A 80 2.97 9.48 -10.84
C ASN A 80 2.67 9.09 -12.28
N GLN A 81 3.51 8.23 -12.87
CA GLN A 81 3.26 7.72 -14.22
C GLN A 81 1.97 6.90 -14.28
N ALA A 82 1.70 6.04 -13.28
CA ALA A 82 0.44 5.29 -13.19
C ALA A 82 -0.77 6.25 -13.13
N GLN A 83 -0.70 7.29 -12.29
CA GLN A 83 -1.75 8.30 -12.17
C GLN A 83 -1.98 9.03 -13.50
N SER A 84 -0.93 9.44 -14.21
CA SER A 84 -1.08 10.18 -15.48
C SER A 84 -1.76 9.32 -16.54
N LEU A 85 -1.41 8.04 -16.66
CA LEU A 85 -2.08 7.13 -17.60
C LEU A 85 -3.57 6.96 -17.31
N ILE A 86 -3.93 6.84 -16.02
CA ILE A 86 -5.32 6.73 -15.59
C ILE A 86 -6.07 8.03 -15.87
N GLN A 87 -5.47 9.18 -15.55
CA GLN A 87 -6.07 10.50 -15.78
C GLN A 87 -6.27 10.79 -17.26
N ASP A 88 -5.28 10.49 -18.11
CA ASP A 88 -5.36 10.71 -19.56
C ASP A 88 -6.51 9.89 -20.19
N LYS A 89 -6.76 8.69 -19.65
CA LYS A 89 -7.76 7.78 -20.20
C LYS A 89 -9.16 8.03 -19.65
N LEU A 90 -9.28 8.28 -18.35
CA LEU A 90 -10.57 8.35 -17.65
C LEU A 90 -10.97 9.78 -17.24
N GLY A 91 -10.06 10.75 -17.32
CA GLY A 91 -10.28 12.11 -16.82
C GLY A 91 -10.33 12.21 -15.29
N ILE A 92 -9.91 11.15 -14.57
CA ILE A 92 -9.98 11.05 -13.11
C ILE A 92 -8.58 11.25 -12.52
N ASP A 93 -8.46 12.14 -11.54
CA ASP A 93 -7.25 12.27 -10.74
C ASP A 93 -7.34 11.43 -9.45
N ILE A 94 -6.69 10.27 -9.45
CA ILE A 94 -6.72 9.31 -8.34
C ILE A 94 -6.22 9.92 -7.02
N PHE A 95 -5.30 10.88 -7.05
CA PHE A 95 -4.79 11.52 -5.82
C PHE A 95 -5.81 12.45 -5.17
N THR A 96 -6.80 12.93 -5.92
CA THR A 96 -7.90 13.74 -5.35
C THR A 96 -9.05 12.89 -4.83
N VAL A 97 -9.19 11.66 -5.32
CA VAL A 97 -10.21 10.69 -4.84
C VAL A 97 -9.82 10.14 -3.47
N PHE A 98 -8.52 9.95 -3.22
CA PHE A 98 -7.97 9.51 -1.95
C PHE A 98 -7.06 10.59 -1.36
N PRO A 99 -7.63 11.65 -0.73
CA PRO A 99 -6.83 12.73 -0.18
C PRO A 99 -5.88 12.22 0.92
N ASP A 100 -4.71 12.85 1.03
CA ASP A 100 -3.77 12.57 2.10
C ASP A 100 -4.45 12.74 3.47
N GLU A 101 -4.45 11.67 4.27
CA GLU A 101 -4.81 11.77 5.69
C GLU A 101 -3.74 12.63 6.40
N SER A 102 -4.13 13.86 6.74
CA SER A 102 -3.28 14.89 7.35
C SER A 102 -2.75 14.44 8.72
#